data_AF-A0A9E5WMS7-F1
#
_entry.id   AF-A0A9E5WMS7-F1
#
_cell.length_a   1.000
_cell.length_b   1.000
_cell.length_c   1.000
_cell.angle_alpha   90.00
_cell.angle_beta   90.00
_cell.angle_gamma   90.00
#
_symmetry.space_group_name_H-M   'P 1'
#
loop_
_entity.id
_entity.type
_entity.pdbx_description
1 polymer ?
#
loop_
_entity_poly.entity_id
_entity_poly.type
_entity_poly.pdbx_seq_one_letter_code
_entity_poly.pdbx_strand_id
1 'polypeptide(L)'
;MEHEIGDAAKVIWRLFPNRSKLLALNLGGGTWWVTKRPLRYYLDKYPAFLVTGSLGMDDTYGNRVAVFRQQLERNLLPNRLGWFKVHFHSVGKGCASSEENFRAVLEIIKEHQSQLWIAGLADAYKCLTERRGAKLAIESLGPHRLALKLTCTTNPELFDQPLTLVLSLPTSWLPDRVRVTHSEGESVPVRTVAAAKGRASQLRFDAFPRDTTFFIERTGR
;
A
#
# COMPACT_ATOMS: atom_id res chain seq x y z
N MET A 1 2.06 27.75 8.44
CA MET A 1 1.66 26.32 8.32
C MET A 1 0.28 25.99 8.88
N GLU A 2 -0.24 26.68 9.90
CA GLU A 2 -1.63 26.43 10.36
C GLU A 2 -2.65 26.61 9.22
N HIS A 3 -2.51 27.70 8.46
CA HIS A 3 -3.40 27.98 7.34
C HIS A 3 -3.13 27.02 6.16
N GLU A 4 -1.87 26.91 5.77
CA GLU A 4 -1.42 26.21 4.57
C GLU A 4 -1.61 24.69 4.65
N ILE A 5 -1.49 24.10 5.84
CA ILE A 5 -1.74 22.66 6.08
C ILE A 5 -3.12 22.47 6.68
N GLY A 6 -3.43 23.19 7.77
CA GLY A 6 -4.62 22.93 8.56
C GLY A 6 -5.91 23.33 7.88
N ASP A 7 -6.00 24.53 7.32
CA ASP A 7 -7.23 24.97 6.65
C ASP A 7 -7.41 24.23 5.32
N ALA A 8 -6.33 23.98 4.58
CA ALA A 8 -6.36 23.11 3.40
C ALA A 8 -6.88 21.70 3.75
N ALA A 9 -6.38 21.08 4.83
CA ALA A 9 -6.84 19.78 5.28
C ALA A 9 -8.35 19.78 5.61
N LYS A 10 -8.82 20.79 6.36
CA LYS A 10 -10.26 20.93 6.69
C LYS A 10 -11.12 21.13 5.46
N VAL A 11 -10.65 21.84 4.44
CA VAL A 11 -11.37 21.96 3.16
C VAL A 11 -11.45 20.60 2.47
N ILE A 12 -10.33 19.89 2.36
CA ILE A 12 -10.28 18.55 1.73
C ILE A 12 -11.22 17.57 2.46
N TRP A 13 -11.19 17.53 3.78
CA TRP A 13 -12.06 16.65 4.57
C TRP A 13 -13.55 16.96 4.37
N ARG A 14 -13.92 18.23 4.18
CA ARG A 14 -15.31 18.62 3.87
C ARG A 14 -15.74 18.20 2.47
N LEU A 15 -14.81 18.25 1.50
CA LEU A 15 -15.09 17.82 0.12
C LEU A 15 -15.19 16.29 0.00
N PHE A 16 -14.47 15.55 0.86
CA PHE A 16 -14.40 14.09 0.81
C PHE A 16 -14.68 13.46 2.19
N PRO A 17 -15.90 13.60 2.74
CA PRO A 17 -16.21 13.21 4.12
C PRO A 17 -16.12 11.69 4.37
N ASN A 18 -16.26 10.89 3.32
CA ASN A 18 -16.23 9.42 3.38
C ASN A 18 -14.85 8.83 3.05
N ARG A 19 -13.81 9.67 2.94
CA ARG A 19 -12.43 9.22 2.71
C ARG A 19 -11.64 9.34 4.02
N SER A 20 -10.59 8.52 4.16
CA SER A 20 -9.64 8.66 5.27
C SER A 20 -9.12 10.10 5.36
N LYS A 21 -8.99 10.59 6.59
CA LYS A 21 -8.47 11.93 6.88
C LYS A 21 -6.95 12.03 6.75
N LEU A 22 -6.24 10.91 6.56
CA LEU A 22 -4.80 10.89 6.41
C LEU A 22 -4.38 11.46 5.04
N LEU A 23 -3.79 12.65 5.04
CA LEU A 23 -3.42 13.37 3.83
C LEU A 23 -1.94 13.21 3.48
N ALA A 24 -1.67 13.09 2.19
CA ALA A 24 -0.32 13.14 1.64
C ALA A 24 0.11 14.61 1.50
N LEU A 25 1.12 15.05 2.26
CA LEU A 25 1.67 16.39 2.17
C LEU A 25 2.96 16.38 1.33
N ASN A 26 2.96 17.13 0.23
CA ASN A 26 4.18 17.42 -0.53
C ASN A 26 4.52 18.90 -0.36
N LEU A 27 5.73 19.20 0.12
CA LEU A 27 6.19 20.58 0.25
C LEU A 27 6.79 21.00 -1.09
N GLY A 28 6.25 22.06 -1.69
CA GLY A 28 6.75 22.60 -2.95
C GLY A 28 8.25 22.93 -2.85
N GLY A 29 9.00 22.52 -3.88
CA GLY A 29 10.40 22.94 -4.03
C GLY A 29 10.50 24.47 -4.16
N GLY A 30 11.60 25.04 -3.70
CA GLY A 30 11.84 26.50 -3.78
C GLY A 30 10.94 27.35 -2.86
N THR A 31 10.12 26.74 -2.01
CA THR A 31 9.28 27.45 -1.03
C THR A 31 9.98 27.51 0.32
N TRP A 32 10.14 28.70 0.86
CA TRP A 32 10.60 28.91 2.23
C TRP A 32 9.42 28.86 3.19
N TRP A 33 9.49 27.96 4.16
CA TRP A 33 8.44 27.78 5.15
C TRP A 33 8.85 28.40 6.48
N VAL A 34 8.19 29.49 6.86
CA VAL A 34 8.37 30.10 8.18
C VAL A 34 7.36 29.47 9.14
N THR A 35 7.84 28.85 10.21
CA THR A 35 6.99 28.15 11.18
C THR A 35 7.32 28.54 12.62
N LYS A 36 6.29 28.54 13.48
CA LYS A 36 6.45 28.72 14.93
C LYS A 36 6.62 27.40 15.68
N ARG A 37 6.41 26.26 14.99
CA ARG A 37 6.49 24.89 15.52
C ARG A 37 7.19 23.99 14.50
N PRO A 38 7.80 22.87 14.93
CA PRO A 38 8.36 21.87 14.00
C PRO A 38 7.29 21.31 13.06
N LEU A 39 7.67 20.90 11.84
CA LEU A 39 6.74 20.28 10.87
C LEU A 39 5.94 19.11 11.48
N ARG A 40 6.58 18.30 12.31
CA ARG A 40 5.95 17.14 12.97
C ARG A 40 4.70 17.54 13.76
N TYR A 41 4.71 18.69 14.44
CA TYR A 41 3.54 19.20 15.16
C TYR A 41 2.31 19.33 14.24
N TYR A 42 2.51 19.86 13.03
CA TYR A 42 1.42 20.05 12.07
C TYR A 42 0.95 18.73 11.46
N LEU A 43 1.86 17.79 11.19
CA LEU A 43 1.53 16.46 10.68
C LEU A 43 0.69 15.62 11.67
N ASP A 44 0.98 15.77 12.97
CA ASP A 44 0.22 15.10 14.02
C ASP A 44 -1.13 15.77 14.28
N LYS A 45 -1.15 17.12 14.32
CA LYS A 45 -2.39 17.90 14.54
C LYS A 45 -3.38 17.77 13.39
N TYR A 46 -2.89 17.72 12.17
CA TYR A 46 -3.67 17.54 10.94
C TYR A 46 -3.20 16.25 10.29
N PRO A 47 -3.87 15.10 10.53
CA PRO A 47 -3.40 13.78 10.14
C PRO A 47 -2.83 13.76 8.72
N ALA A 48 -1.50 13.82 8.62
CA ALA A 48 -0.81 13.93 7.36
C ALA A 48 0.58 13.29 7.47
N PHE A 49 1.11 12.89 6.32
CA PHE A 49 2.47 12.40 6.22
C PHE A 49 3.23 13.17 5.14
N LEU A 50 4.51 13.43 5.40
CA LEU A 50 5.38 14.06 4.42
C LEU A 50 5.71 13.05 3.31
N VAL A 51 5.40 13.40 2.07
CA VAL A 51 5.75 12.62 0.90
C VAL A 51 7.15 13.02 0.44
N THR A 52 8.13 12.15 0.66
CA THR A 52 9.50 12.35 0.18
C THR A 52 9.80 11.49 -1.03
N GLY A 53 10.77 11.92 -1.86
CA GLY A 53 11.21 11.19 -3.04
C GLY A 53 10.16 11.14 -4.16
N SER A 54 10.58 11.42 -5.39
CA SER A 54 9.75 11.20 -6.57
C SER A 54 10.59 11.15 -7.82
N LEU A 55 10.12 10.37 -8.80
CA LEU A 55 10.49 10.59 -10.19
C LEU A 55 9.62 11.72 -10.76
N GLY A 56 10.24 12.85 -11.10
CA GLY A 56 9.60 13.93 -11.84
C GLY A 56 9.64 13.67 -13.34
N MET A 57 8.53 13.94 -14.00
CA MET A 57 8.32 13.60 -15.42
C MET A 57 8.34 14.80 -16.35
N ASP A 58 8.94 15.91 -15.91
CA ASP A 58 9.13 17.11 -16.74
C ASP A 58 10.05 16.81 -17.93
N ASP A 59 9.64 17.24 -19.12
CA ASP A 59 10.35 16.99 -20.37
C ASP A 59 11.72 17.69 -20.39
N THR A 60 11.86 18.80 -19.66
CA THR A 60 13.13 19.53 -19.52
C THR A 60 14.24 18.69 -18.89
N TYR A 61 13.90 17.62 -18.16
CA TYR A 61 14.88 16.71 -17.59
C TYR A 61 15.45 15.70 -18.61
N GLY A 62 14.84 15.57 -19.79
CA GLY A 62 15.24 14.63 -20.84
C GLY A 62 15.09 13.14 -20.46
N ASN A 63 14.84 12.28 -21.45
CA ASN A 63 14.78 10.81 -21.28
C ASN A 63 13.88 10.28 -20.16
N ARG A 64 12.83 11.03 -19.74
CA ARG A 64 12.02 10.67 -18.58
C ARG A 64 11.27 9.35 -18.73
N VAL A 65 10.77 9.05 -19.93
CA VAL A 65 10.09 7.77 -20.22
C VAL A 65 11.04 6.58 -20.02
N ALA A 66 12.28 6.68 -20.51
CA ALA A 66 13.29 5.63 -20.33
C ALA A 66 13.68 5.47 -18.85
N VAL A 67 13.86 6.57 -18.12
CA VAL A 67 14.12 6.54 -16.68
C VAL A 67 12.95 5.93 -15.91
N PHE A 68 11.71 6.24 -16.28
CA PHE A 68 10.52 5.61 -15.71
C PHE A 68 10.53 4.09 -15.91
N ARG A 69 10.76 3.62 -17.15
CA ARG A 69 10.87 2.18 -17.46
C ARG A 69 11.93 1.50 -16.59
N GLN A 70 13.13 2.09 -16.53
CA GLN A 70 14.23 1.56 -15.72
C GLN A 70 13.87 1.48 -14.23
N GLN A 71 13.25 2.53 -13.67
CA GLN A 71 12.83 2.52 -12.26
C GLN A 71 11.73 1.49 -12.02
N LEU A 72 10.78 1.34 -12.94
CA LEU A 72 9.72 0.34 -12.85
C LEU A 72 10.30 -1.07 -12.83
N GLU A 73 11.08 -1.44 -13.84
CA GLU A 73 11.69 -2.77 -13.96
C GLU A 73 12.56 -3.10 -12.75
N ARG A 74 13.31 -2.12 -12.25
CA ARG A 74 14.11 -2.28 -11.03
C ARG A 74 13.26 -2.55 -9.78
N ASN A 75 12.05 -1.99 -9.70
CA ASN A 75 11.12 -2.24 -8.60
C ASN A 75 10.32 -3.54 -8.77
N LEU A 76 10.28 -4.11 -9.97
CA LEU A 76 9.68 -5.42 -10.26
C LEU A 76 10.63 -6.60 -9.99
N LEU A 77 11.92 -6.34 -9.75
CA LEU A 77 12.88 -7.41 -9.47
C LEU A 77 12.46 -8.26 -8.26
N PRO A 78 12.63 -9.60 -8.32
CA PRO A 78 12.36 -10.49 -7.20
C PRO A 78 13.08 -10.04 -5.93
N ASN A 79 12.43 -10.20 -4.77
CA ASN A 79 12.94 -9.83 -3.44
C ASN A 79 13.11 -8.32 -3.21
N ARG A 80 12.65 -7.45 -4.11
CA ARG A 80 12.46 -6.03 -3.80
C ARG A 80 11.04 -5.76 -3.37
N LEU A 81 10.91 -5.13 -2.21
CA LEU A 81 9.66 -4.52 -1.77
C LEU A 81 9.67 -3.06 -2.24
N GLY A 82 9.70 -2.93 -3.56
CA GLY A 82 9.82 -1.66 -4.24
C GLY A 82 8.46 -0.97 -4.37
N TRP A 83 8.44 0.31 -4.06
CA TRP A 83 7.43 1.23 -4.56
C TRP A 83 8.17 2.50 -4.93
N PHE A 84 7.63 3.25 -5.89
CA PHE A 84 8.14 4.57 -6.19
C PHE A 84 6.99 5.46 -6.62
N LYS A 85 7.19 6.76 -6.39
CA LYS A 85 6.24 7.80 -6.75
C LYS A 85 6.67 8.43 -8.07
N VAL A 86 5.69 8.67 -8.93
CA VAL A 86 5.84 9.47 -10.14
C VAL A 86 4.98 10.71 -9.99
N HIS A 87 5.47 11.87 -10.41
CA HIS A 87 4.66 13.07 -10.49
C HIS A 87 4.83 13.77 -11.85
N PHE A 88 3.74 14.37 -12.29
CA PHE A 88 3.64 15.28 -13.40
C PHE A 88 3.16 16.61 -12.83
N HIS A 89 3.83 17.73 -13.16
CA HIS A 89 3.36 19.06 -12.73
C HIS A 89 2.16 19.51 -13.55
N SER A 90 2.22 19.31 -14.86
CA SER A 90 1.16 19.54 -15.82
C SER A 90 1.41 18.70 -17.07
N VAL A 91 0.34 18.32 -17.79
CA VAL A 91 0.42 17.51 -19.02
C VAL A 91 -0.33 18.22 -20.13
N GLY A 92 0.28 18.35 -21.31
CA GLY A 92 -0.35 18.97 -22.47
C GLY A 92 0.57 19.93 -23.24
N LYS A 93 0.00 20.58 -24.27
CA LYS A 93 0.72 21.60 -25.05
C LYS A 93 1.13 22.77 -24.15
N GLY A 94 2.42 23.10 -24.13
CA GLY A 94 2.98 24.18 -23.30
C GLY A 94 3.05 23.85 -21.80
N CYS A 95 2.82 22.60 -21.41
CA CYS A 95 2.96 22.12 -20.04
C CYS A 95 4.36 21.56 -19.77
N ALA A 96 4.62 21.21 -18.50
CA ALA A 96 5.88 20.60 -18.08
C ALA A 96 6.16 19.25 -18.76
N SER A 97 5.11 18.48 -19.03
CA SER A 97 5.20 17.19 -19.72
C SER A 97 4.32 17.20 -20.96
N SER A 98 4.85 16.69 -22.07
CA SER A 98 4.09 16.46 -23.30
C SER A 98 3.07 15.33 -23.14
N GLU A 99 2.03 15.34 -23.97
CA GLU A 99 1.06 14.24 -24.01
C GLU A 99 1.70 12.94 -24.48
N GLU A 100 2.67 13.04 -25.40
CA GLU A 100 3.42 11.93 -25.95
C GLU A 100 4.17 11.17 -24.84
N ASN A 101 4.92 11.88 -24.00
CA ASN A 101 5.63 11.27 -22.88
C ASN A 101 4.66 10.70 -21.83
N PHE A 102 3.56 11.39 -21.54
CA PHE A 102 2.55 10.89 -20.62
C PHE A 102 1.92 9.58 -21.11
N ARG A 103 1.52 9.51 -22.39
CA ARG A 103 0.97 8.29 -23.00
C ARG A 103 1.97 7.16 -23.03
N ALA A 104 3.23 7.44 -23.37
CA ALA A 104 4.28 6.42 -23.38
C ALA A 104 4.47 5.78 -21.98
N VAL A 105 4.35 6.56 -20.91
CA VAL A 105 4.38 6.05 -19.53
C VAL A 105 3.17 5.17 -19.24
N LEU A 106 1.97 5.55 -19.70
CA LEU A 106 0.77 4.73 -19.54
C LEU A 106 0.87 3.39 -20.29
N GLU A 107 1.46 3.37 -21.47
CA GLU A 107 1.71 2.11 -22.21
C GLU A 107 2.65 1.18 -21.44
N ILE A 108 3.74 1.72 -20.87
CA ILE A 108 4.64 0.93 -20.00
C ILE A 108 3.88 0.37 -18.79
N ILE A 109 3.04 1.20 -18.15
CA ILE A 109 2.21 0.72 -17.03
C ILE A 109 1.27 -0.39 -17.50
N LYS A 110 0.69 -0.28 -18.70
CA LYS A 110 -0.21 -1.28 -19.26
C LYS A 110 0.49 -2.60 -19.55
N GLU A 111 1.71 -2.55 -20.10
CA GLU A 111 2.58 -3.72 -20.33
C GLU A 111 2.81 -4.50 -19.02
N HIS A 112 2.93 -3.81 -17.89
CA HIS A 112 3.23 -4.40 -16.58
C HIS A 112 2.02 -4.51 -15.64
N GLN A 113 0.79 -4.22 -16.09
CA GLN A 113 -0.38 -4.03 -15.22
C GLN A 113 -0.67 -5.22 -14.27
N SER A 114 -0.37 -6.45 -14.67
CA SER A 114 -0.59 -7.66 -13.85
C SER A 114 0.38 -7.80 -12.69
N GLN A 115 1.46 -7.02 -12.68
CA GLN A 115 2.53 -7.03 -11.68
C GLN A 115 2.50 -5.77 -10.80
N LEU A 116 1.61 -4.82 -11.09
CA LEU A 116 1.57 -3.52 -10.44
C LEU A 116 0.32 -3.36 -9.59
N TRP A 117 0.52 -2.77 -8.42
CA TRP A 117 -0.55 -2.12 -7.67
C TRP A 117 -0.42 -0.61 -7.83
N ILE A 118 -1.30 -0.02 -8.63
CA ILE A 118 -1.38 1.43 -8.84
C ILE A 118 -2.33 1.99 -7.77
N ALA A 119 -1.83 2.86 -6.90
CA ALA A 119 -2.57 3.39 -5.77
C ALA A 119 -2.32 4.88 -5.57
N GLY A 120 -3.24 5.54 -4.87
CA GLY A 120 -3.01 6.87 -4.34
C GLY A 120 -1.89 6.86 -3.28
N LEU A 121 -1.24 8.01 -3.09
CA LEU A 121 -0.12 8.12 -2.14
C LEU A 121 -0.50 7.72 -0.71
N ALA A 122 -1.70 8.12 -0.27
CA ALA A 122 -2.19 7.78 1.06
C ALA A 122 -2.34 6.27 1.22
N ASP A 123 -2.90 5.56 0.24
CA ASP A 123 -3.15 4.12 0.34
C ASP A 123 -1.83 3.32 0.29
N ALA A 124 -0.89 3.72 -0.57
CA ALA A 124 0.45 3.16 -0.60
C ALA A 124 1.16 3.37 0.75
N TYR A 125 1.10 4.60 1.30
CA TYR A 125 1.71 4.92 2.59
C TYR A 125 1.07 4.14 3.74
N LYS A 126 -0.26 4.02 3.78
CA LYS A 126 -0.99 3.24 4.79
C LYS A 126 -0.55 1.78 4.77
N CYS A 127 -0.58 1.15 3.60
CA CYS A 127 -0.18 -0.25 3.43
C CYS A 127 1.28 -0.47 3.86
N LEU A 128 2.21 0.40 3.43
CA LEU A 128 3.62 0.24 3.76
C LEU A 128 3.94 0.48 5.23
N THR A 129 3.28 1.48 5.83
CA THR A 129 3.46 1.79 7.25
C THR A 129 2.91 0.65 8.10
N GLU A 130 1.70 0.20 7.81
CA GLU A 130 1.09 -0.90 8.53
C GLU A 130 1.90 -2.18 8.35
N ARG A 131 2.28 -2.54 7.12
CA ARG A 131 3.10 -3.73 6.87
C ARG A 131 4.41 -3.75 7.67
N ARG A 132 5.03 -2.59 7.89
CA ARG A 132 6.27 -2.48 8.69
C ARG A 132 6.02 -2.58 10.19
N GLY A 133 4.87 -2.11 10.67
CA GLY A 133 4.50 -2.13 12.09
C GLY A 133 3.77 -3.40 12.53
N ALA A 134 3.11 -4.09 11.60
CA ALA A 134 2.29 -5.26 11.85
C ALA A 134 3.15 -6.45 12.29
N LYS A 135 2.60 -7.24 13.21
CA LYS A 135 3.19 -8.48 13.69
C LYS A 135 2.22 -9.64 13.46
N LEU A 136 2.77 -10.77 13.03
CA LEU A 136 2.05 -12.02 12.90
C LEU A 136 2.60 -13.03 13.91
N ALA A 137 1.70 -13.70 14.62
CA ALA A 137 2.02 -14.86 15.45
C ALA A 137 1.13 -16.03 15.03
N ILE A 138 1.71 -17.22 14.90
CA ILE A 138 0.98 -18.45 14.57
C ILE A 138 1.09 -19.38 15.78
N GLU A 139 -0.05 -19.90 16.22
CA GLU A 139 -0.16 -20.89 17.28
C GLU A 139 -0.87 -22.13 16.74
N SER A 140 -0.33 -23.31 17.05
CA SER A 140 -1.00 -24.58 16.74
C SER A 140 -2.03 -24.87 17.83
N LEU A 141 -3.30 -25.04 17.43
CA LEU A 141 -4.37 -25.46 18.33
C LEU A 141 -4.68 -26.96 18.20
N GLY A 142 -3.87 -27.69 17.42
CA GLY A 142 -4.04 -29.12 17.14
C GLY A 142 -3.63 -29.48 15.71
N PRO A 143 -3.76 -30.76 15.31
CA PRO A 143 -3.28 -31.24 14.00
C PRO A 143 -4.03 -30.65 12.80
N HIS A 144 -5.19 -30.03 13.02
CA HIS A 144 -6.09 -29.54 11.95
C HIS A 144 -6.48 -28.07 12.12
N ARG A 145 -5.86 -27.35 13.06
CA ARG A 145 -6.26 -25.98 13.40
C ARG A 145 -5.07 -25.13 13.83
N LEU A 146 -4.98 -23.95 13.23
CA LEU A 146 -4.02 -22.92 13.58
C LEU A 146 -4.76 -21.64 13.98
N ALA A 147 -4.22 -20.89 14.94
CA ALA A 147 -4.58 -19.51 15.18
C ALA A 147 -3.49 -18.59 14.62
N LEU A 148 -3.89 -17.63 13.79
CA LEU A 148 -3.03 -16.56 13.29
C LEU A 148 -3.48 -15.25 13.93
N LYS A 149 -2.64 -14.71 14.80
CA LYS A 149 -2.85 -13.40 15.41
C LYS A 149 -2.15 -12.32 14.59
N LEU A 150 -2.92 -11.33 14.16
CA LEU A 150 -2.43 -10.09 13.58
C LEU A 150 -2.48 -9.01 14.67
N THR A 151 -1.36 -8.32 14.88
CA THR A 151 -1.28 -7.14 15.75
C THR A 151 -0.82 -5.95 14.93
N CYS A 152 -1.59 -4.87 15.00
CA CYS A 152 -1.41 -3.63 14.25
C CYS A 152 -1.04 -2.50 15.21
N THR A 153 -0.21 -1.56 14.76
CA THR A 153 0.26 -0.44 15.62
C THR A 153 -0.24 0.92 15.15
N THR A 154 -0.86 0.98 13.98
CA THR A 154 -1.41 2.23 13.45
C THR A 154 -2.84 2.48 13.94
N ASN A 155 -3.30 3.73 13.82
CA ASN A 155 -4.69 4.08 14.14
C ASN A 155 -5.61 3.56 13.02
N PRO A 156 -6.54 2.63 13.30
CA PRO A 156 -7.42 2.04 12.29
C PRO A 156 -8.46 3.00 11.68
N GLU A 157 -8.63 4.20 12.25
CA GLU A 157 -9.45 5.26 11.64
C GLU A 157 -8.72 6.02 10.51
N LEU A 158 -7.38 5.99 10.53
CA LEU A 158 -6.53 6.67 9.55
C LEU A 158 -5.92 5.70 8.55
N PHE A 159 -5.57 4.51 9.03
CA PHE A 159 -5.00 3.42 8.27
C PHE A 159 -6.10 2.39 8.04
N ASP A 160 -6.75 2.49 6.89
CA ASP A 160 -7.91 1.67 6.49
C ASP A 160 -7.60 0.76 5.29
N GLN A 161 -6.36 0.81 4.78
CA GLN A 161 -5.92 0.00 3.66
C GLN A 161 -5.64 -1.44 4.11
N PRO A 162 -6.33 -2.47 3.55
CA PRO A 162 -6.08 -3.85 3.91
C PRO A 162 -4.65 -4.32 3.61
N LEU A 163 -4.15 -5.21 4.44
CA LEU A 163 -2.95 -6.01 4.17
C LEU A 163 -3.35 -7.34 3.55
N THR A 164 -2.57 -7.83 2.59
CA THR A 164 -2.66 -9.23 2.14
C THR A 164 -1.76 -10.09 2.99
N LEU A 165 -2.36 -11.00 3.78
CA LEU A 165 -1.64 -12.02 4.53
C LEU A 165 -1.36 -13.21 3.62
N VAL A 166 -0.15 -13.76 3.71
CA VAL A 166 0.28 -14.93 2.93
C VAL A 166 0.80 -15.98 3.90
N LEU A 167 0.14 -17.14 3.92
CA LEU A 167 0.48 -18.26 4.77
C LEU A 167 0.96 -19.44 3.93
N SER A 168 2.10 -20.02 4.28
CA SER A 168 2.50 -21.33 3.75
C SER A 168 1.77 -22.41 4.53
N LEU A 169 0.98 -23.23 3.84
CA LEU A 169 0.26 -24.32 4.47
C LEU A 169 1.20 -25.50 4.76
N PRO A 170 0.95 -26.28 5.83
CA PRO A 170 1.59 -27.58 5.97
C PRO A 170 1.38 -28.43 4.71
N THR A 171 2.38 -29.22 4.33
CA THR A 171 2.31 -30.05 3.11
C THR A 171 1.17 -31.08 3.12
N SER A 172 0.72 -31.46 4.32
CA SER A 172 -0.42 -32.36 4.53
C SER A 172 -1.79 -31.68 4.41
N TRP A 173 -1.84 -30.36 4.19
CA TRP A 173 -3.07 -29.59 4.05
C TRP A 173 -3.31 -29.26 2.57
N LEU A 174 -4.36 -29.85 2.01
CA LEU A 174 -4.79 -29.55 0.64
C LEU A 174 -5.45 -28.16 0.62
N PRO A 175 -5.04 -27.23 -0.26
CA PRO A 175 -5.51 -25.84 -0.21
C PRO A 175 -7.02 -25.65 -0.38
N ASP A 176 -7.66 -26.51 -1.17
CA ASP A 176 -9.11 -26.58 -1.39
C ASP A 176 -9.88 -27.08 -0.16
N ARG A 177 -9.17 -27.62 0.82
CA ARG A 177 -9.70 -28.14 2.09
C ARG A 177 -9.28 -27.29 3.28
N VAL A 178 -9.02 -25.99 3.07
CA VAL A 178 -8.69 -25.05 4.13
C VAL A 178 -9.73 -23.94 4.19
N ARG A 179 -10.23 -23.68 5.40
CA ARG A 179 -11.10 -22.54 5.70
C ARG A 179 -10.35 -21.55 6.58
N VAL A 180 -10.60 -20.26 6.35
CA VAL A 180 -10.19 -19.19 7.26
C VAL A 180 -11.44 -18.52 7.81
N THR A 181 -11.49 -18.35 9.12
CA THR A 181 -12.54 -17.61 9.81
C THR A 181 -11.95 -16.52 10.69
N HIS A 182 -12.70 -15.45 10.89
CA HIS A 182 -12.45 -14.50 11.98
C HIS A 182 -12.74 -15.14 13.33
N SER A 183 -12.25 -14.53 14.41
CA SER A 183 -12.58 -14.91 15.79
C SER A 183 -14.07 -14.96 16.09
N GLU A 184 -14.87 -14.20 15.34
CA GLU A 184 -16.32 -14.12 15.45
C GLU A 184 -17.06 -15.23 14.65
N GLY A 185 -16.31 -16.09 13.94
CA GLY A 185 -16.83 -17.22 13.17
C GLY A 185 -17.17 -16.90 11.71
N GLU A 186 -17.08 -15.63 11.29
CA GLU A 186 -17.30 -15.22 9.90
C GLU A 186 -16.22 -15.79 8.97
N SER A 187 -16.63 -16.30 7.80
CA SER A 187 -15.71 -16.85 6.80
C SER A 187 -14.98 -15.74 6.06
N VAL A 188 -13.66 -15.89 5.92
CA VAL A 188 -12.81 -14.96 5.16
C VAL A 188 -12.60 -15.50 3.75
N PRO A 189 -12.80 -14.69 2.69
CA PRO A 189 -12.46 -15.09 1.33
C PRO A 189 -10.96 -15.38 1.19
N VAL A 190 -10.63 -16.57 0.68
CA VAL A 190 -9.25 -17.00 0.48
C VAL A 190 -8.94 -17.24 -1.00
N ARG A 191 -7.70 -16.92 -1.37
CA ARG A 191 -7.10 -17.24 -2.67
C ARG A 191 -5.98 -18.24 -2.44
N THR A 192 -6.05 -19.40 -3.08
CA THR A 192 -5.02 -20.42 -3.00
C THR A 192 -4.07 -20.31 -4.18
N VAL A 193 -2.77 -20.31 -3.92
CA VAL A 193 -1.74 -20.42 -4.94
C VAL A 193 -1.10 -21.78 -4.82
N ALA A 194 -1.32 -22.62 -5.83
CA ALA A 194 -0.78 -23.97 -5.88
C ALA A 194 0.75 -23.95 -5.81
N ALA A 195 1.31 -24.92 -5.10
CA ALA A 195 2.74 -25.15 -5.06
C ALA A 195 3.31 -25.38 -6.47
N ALA A 196 4.40 -24.67 -6.80
CA ALA A 196 5.34 -25.17 -7.80
C ALA A 196 6.09 -26.40 -7.23
N LYS A 197 6.62 -27.30 -8.08
CA LYS A 197 7.35 -28.50 -7.65
C LYS A 197 8.33 -28.18 -6.50
N GLY A 198 8.12 -28.80 -5.34
CA GLY A 198 8.98 -28.66 -4.15
C GLY A 198 8.68 -27.47 -3.23
N ARG A 199 7.59 -26.70 -3.43
CA ARG A 199 7.17 -25.62 -2.53
C ARG A 199 5.88 -25.97 -1.79
N ALA A 200 5.63 -25.33 -0.66
CA ALA A 200 4.33 -25.40 0.01
C ALA A 200 3.30 -24.56 -0.76
N SER A 201 2.06 -25.02 -0.78
CA SER A 201 0.95 -24.21 -1.29
C SER A 201 0.74 -23.00 -0.38
N GLN A 202 0.35 -21.88 -0.99
CA GLN A 202 0.12 -20.63 -0.25
C GLN A 202 -1.36 -20.32 -0.16
N LEU A 203 -1.78 -19.88 1.02
CA LEU A 203 -3.07 -19.27 1.26
C LEU A 203 -2.90 -17.76 1.32
N ARG A 204 -3.76 -17.01 0.62
CA ARG A 204 -3.76 -15.54 0.61
C ARG A 204 -5.14 -15.00 0.95
N PHE A 205 -5.20 -14.04 1.84
CA PHE A 205 -6.45 -13.33 2.15
C PHE A 205 -6.14 -11.92 2.64
N ASP A 206 -7.13 -11.05 2.56
CA ASP A 206 -6.98 -9.66 2.95
C ASP A 206 -7.47 -9.47 4.39
N ALA A 207 -6.75 -8.67 5.16
CA ALA A 207 -7.03 -8.36 6.55
C ALA A 207 -7.01 -6.85 6.75
N PHE A 208 -8.07 -6.30 7.35
CA PHE A 208 -8.05 -4.90 7.77
C PHE A 208 -7.02 -4.69 8.89
N PRO A 209 -6.38 -3.51 8.94
CA PRO A 209 -5.27 -3.22 9.85
C PRO A 209 -5.76 -2.98 11.29
N ARG A 210 -6.21 -4.06 11.93
CA ARG A 210 -6.70 -4.10 13.31
C ARG A 210 -6.20 -5.37 13.98
N ASP A 211 -6.04 -5.29 15.30
CA ASP A 211 -5.78 -6.46 16.12
C ASP A 211 -6.90 -7.48 15.93
N THR A 212 -6.54 -8.67 15.47
CA THR A 212 -7.52 -9.72 15.19
C THR A 212 -6.86 -11.09 15.24
N THR A 213 -7.69 -12.13 15.39
CA THR A 213 -7.26 -13.52 15.29
C THR A 213 -8.07 -14.20 14.20
N PHE A 214 -7.35 -14.87 13.31
CA PHE A 214 -7.92 -15.74 12.30
C PHE A 214 -7.71 -17.18 12.71
N PHE A 215 -8.73 -18.03 12.52
CA PHE A 215 -8.57 -19.47 12.63
C PHE A 215 -8.44 -20.07 11.24
N ILE A 216 -7.38 -20.87 11.05
CA ILE A 216 -7.16 -21.60 9.80
C ILE A 216 -7.37 -23.09 10.10
N GLU A 217 -8.34 -23.69 9.42
CA GLU A 217 -8.82 -25.03 9.72
C GLU A 217 -8.79 -25.91 8.49
N ARG A 218 -8.33 -27.16 8.65
CA ARG A 218 -8.43 -28.18 7.62
C ARG A 218 -9.80 -28.85 7.67
N THR A 219 -10.57 -28.77 6.59
CA THR A 219 -11.91 -29.35 6.47
C THR A 219 -11.86 -30.74 5.82
N GLY A 220 -12.32 -31.78 6.53
CA GLY A 220 -12.51 -33.15 6.01
C GLY A 220 -11.27 -34.06 6.03
N ARG A 221 -11.51 -35.39 6.01
CA ARG A 221 -10.50 -36.43 5.73
C ARG A 221 -10.33 -36.61 4.23
#